data_AF-A0A192T4Z1-F1
#
_entry.id   AF-A0A192T4Z1-F1
#
_cell.length_a   1.000
_cell.length_b   1.000
_cell.length_c   1.000
_cell.angle_alpha   90.00
_cell.angle_beta   90.00
_cell.angle_gamma   90.00
#
_symmetry.space_group_name_H-M   'P 1'
#
loop_
_entity.id
_entity.type
_entity.pdbx_description
1 polymer ?
#
loop_
_entity_poly.entity_id
_entity_poly.type
_entity_poly.pdbx_seq_one_letter_code
_entity_poly.pdbx_strand_id
1 'polypeptide(L)'
;MNSLIKNNVISILKSLYRDDPSARAILDYFSTRKKAMRVSSVDRIGFKSKVAYPEVVRVFKELANAGCGTFRNGRKGYKTRIEWEYSLVSLGEVAKGEAAIPEPIDLSALEDDEDDFEITSTEEMDEGLITHAFQLRPDMVLHLGFPSDLTTKEAERLAAFIRALPFD
;
A
#
# COMPACT_ATOMS: atom_id res chain seq x y z
N MET A 1 -20.24 -8.78 -21.71
CA MET A 1 -19.44 -7.71 -21.07
C MET A 1 -18.11 -8.21 -20.49
N ASN A 2 -18.05 -9.36 -19.80
CA ASN A 2 -16.81 -9.88 -19.20
C ASN A 2 -15.62 -10.13 -20.17
N SER A 3 -15.86 -10.42 -21.45
CA SER A 3 -14.77 -10.68 -22.41
C SER A 3 -14.04 -9.39 -22.84
N LEU A 4 -14.75 -8.27 -22.98
CA LEU A 4 -14.16 -6.98 -23.37
C LEU A 4 -13.27 -6.39 -22.27
N ILE A 5 -13.69 -6.53 -21.01
CA ILE A 5 -12.91 -6.09 -19.84
C ILE A 5 -11.60 -6.90 -19.75
N LYS A 6 -11.68 -8.23 -19.91
CA LYS A 6 -10.49 -9.10 -19.89
C LYS A 6 -9.47 -8.75 -20.98
N ASN A 7 -9.93 -8.48 -22.19
CA ASN A 7 -9.04 -8.08 -23.29
C ASN A 7 -8.39 -6.71 -23.05
N ASN A 8 -9.13 -5.77 -22.45
CA ASN A 8 -8.59 -4.48 -22.06
C ASN A 8 -7.49 -4.62 -20.99
N VAL A 9 -7.75 -5.39 -19.93
CA VAL A 9 -6.77 -5.68 -18.86
C VAL A 9 -5.46 -6.22 -19.44
N ILE A 10 -5.53 -7.23 -20.32
CA ILE A 10 -4.33 -7.86 -20.91
C ILE A 10 -3.53 -6.84 -21.74
N SER A 11 -4.20 -6.03 -22.56
CA SER A 11 -3.54 -5.04 -23.40
C SER A 11 -2.83 -3.96 -22.59
N ILE A 12 -3.48 -3.47 -21.53
CA ILE A 12 -2.93 -2.44 -20.64
C ILE A 12 -1.75 -3.01 -19.84
N LEU A 13 -1.87 -4.21 -19.25
CA LEU A 13 -0.78 -4.84 -18.51
C LEU A 13 0.49 -4.97 -19.36
N LYS A 14 0.35 -5.43 -20.60
CA LYS A 14 1.47 -5.57 -21.54
C LYS A 14 2.05 -4.22 -21.97
N SER A 15 1.21 -3.21 -22.20
CA SER A 15 1.68 -1.86 -22.55
C SER A 15 2.42 -1.22 -21.39
N LEU A 16 1.85 -1.25 -20.17
CA LEU A 16 2.48 -0.71 -18.97
C LEU A 16 3.83 -1.38 -18.68
N TYR A 17 3.89 -2.71 -18.78
CA TYR A 17 5.14 -3.44 -18.58
C TYR A 17 6.23 -3.05 -19.59
N ARG A 18 5.86 -2.80 -20.85
CA ARG A 18 6.80 -2.42 -21.90
C ARG A 18 7.23 -0.96 -21.80
N ASP A 19 6.30 -0.05 -21.59
CA ASP A 19 6.48 1.38 -21.83
C ASP A 19 6.82 2.17 -20.56
N ASP A 20 6.54 1.61 -19.37
CA ASP A 20 6.70 2.30 -18.08
C ASP A 20 7.63 1.51 -17.13
N PRO A 21 8.80 2.06 -16.75
CA PRO A 21 9.75 1.38 -15.88
C PRO A 21 9.22 1.20 -14.45
N SER A 22 8.36 2.11 -13.97
CA SER A 22 7.76 2.01 -12.64
C SER A 22 6.70 0.93 -12.61
N ALA A 23 5.85 0.87 -13.63
CA ALA A 23 4.88 -0.21 -13.77
C ALA A 23 5.57 -1.57 -13.92
N ARG A 24 6.65 -1.64 -14.71
CA ARG A 24 7.47 -2.85 -14.85
C ARG A 24 8.01 -3.33 -13.51
N ALA A 25 8.64 -2.47 -12.72
CA ALA A 25 9.19 -2.84 -11.42
C ALA A 25 8.12 -3.35 -10.44
N ILE A 26 6.92 -2.76 -10.46
CA ILE A 26 5.78 -3.20 -9.64
C ILE A 26 5.27 -4.57 -10.09
N LEU A 27 5.09 -4.77 -11.40
CA LEU A 27 4.60 -6.03 -11.98
C LEU A 27 5.63 -7.17 -11.86
N ASP A 28 6.91 -6.85 -11.94
CA ASP A 28 8.00 -7.77 -11.61
C ASP A 28 7.89 -8.23 -10.16
N TYR A 29 7.76 -7.30 -9.22
CA TYR A 29 7.54 -7.65 -7.82
C TYR A 29 6.32 -8.56 -7.63
N PHE A 30 5.21 -8.28 -8.32
CA PHE A 30 4.00 -9.10 -8.24
C PHE A 30 4.26 -10.57 -8.62
N SER A 31 5.00 -10.81 -9.69
CA SER A 31 5.36 -12.18 -10.13
C SER A 31 6.23 -12.96 -9.12
N THR A 32 6.92 -12.27 -8.20
CA THR A 32 7.73 -12.93 -7.16
C THR A 32 6.92 -13.41 -5.96
N ARG A 33 5.64 -13.01 -5.86
CA ARG A 33 4.79 -13.35 -4.73
C ARG A 33 4.38 -14.82 -4.81
N LYS A 34 4.27 -15.46 -3.64
CA LYS A 34 3.76 -16.83 -3.51
C LYS A 34 2.33 -16.90 -2.96
N LYS A 35 1.86 -15.82 -2.35
CA LYS A 35 0.57 -15.74 -1.66
C LYS A 35 -0.31 -14.68 -2.31
N ALA A 36 -1.59 -15.02 -2.48
CA ALA A 36 -2.62 -14.10 -2.94
C ALA A 36 -2.86 -13.02 -1.88
N MET A 37 -3.12 -11.78 -2.31
CA MET A 37 -3.36 -10.67 -1.41
C MET A 37 -4.47 -9.80 -1.98
N ARG A 38 -5.50 -9.54 -1.17
CA ARG A 38 -6.68 -8.80 -1.62
C ARG A 38 -6.46 -7.29 -1.65
N VAL A 39 -5.59 -6.77 -0.79
CA VAL A 39 -5.36 -5.33 -0.65
C VAL A 39 -3.86 -5.03 -0.71
N SER A 40 -3.48 -3.96 -1.39
CA SER A 40 -2.10 -3.45 -1.36
C SER A 40 -2.07 -1.97 -1.04
N SER A 41 -1.32 -1.57 -0.01
CA SER A 41 -1.02 -0.17 0.24
C SER A 41 0.07 0.34 -0.71
N VAL A 42 -0.02 1.61 -1.09
CA VAL A 42 0.95 2.29 -1.96
C VAL A 42 2.34 2.29 -1.33
N ASP A 43 2.43 2.56 -0.02
CA ASP A 43 3.70 2.62 0.71
C ASP A 43 4.43 1.27 0.66
N ARG A 44 3.74 0.17 0.94
CA ARG A 44 4.31 -1.19 0.92
C ARG A 44 4.81 -1.57 -0.46
N ILE A 45 4.03 -1.29 -1.50
CA ILE A 45 4.45 -1.59 -2.87
C ILE A 45 5.64 -0.72 -3.26
N GLY A 46 5.61 0.59 -2.98
CA GLY A 46 6.73 1.49 -3.27
C GLY A 46 8.03 1.03 -2.62
N PHE A 47 7.98 0.62 -1.35
CA PHE A 47 9.14 0.06 -0.65
C PHE A 47 9.64 -1.23 -1.30
N LYS A 48 8.77 -2.22 -1.55
CA LYS A 48 9.18 -3.52 -2.06
C LYS A 48 9.63 -3.49 -3.53
N SER A 49 9.03 -2.64 -4.36
CA SER A 49 9.40 -2.47 -5.77
C SER A 49 10.45 -1.37 -5.98
N LYS A 50 10.85 -0.63 -4.93
CA LYS A 50 11.75 0.53 -4.99
C LYS A 50 11.25 1.63 -5.95
N VAL A 51 9.94 1.84 -5.97
CA VAL A 51 9.26 2.86 -6.80
C VAL A 51 8.74 3.98 -5.91
N ALA A 52 8.92 5.22 -6.35
CA ALA A 52 8.47 6.39 -5.59
C ALA A 52 6.95 6.41 -5.43
N TYR A 53 6.47 6.88 -4.27
CA TYR A 53 5.04 6.92 -3.94
C TYR A 53 4.14 7.52 -5.05
N PRO A 54 4.47 8.68 -5.66
CA PRO A 54 3.63 9.26 -6.71
C PRO A 54 3.48 8.36 -7.94
N GLU A 55 4.53 7.61 -8.29
CA GLU A 55 4.51 6.66 -9.41
C GLU A 55 3.68 5.43 -9.09
N VAL A 56 3.78 4.89 -7.86
CA VAL A 56 2.92 3.78 -7.43
C VAL A 56 1.45 4.19 -7.46
N VAL A 57 1.11 5.40 -6.98
CA VAL A 57 -0.26 5.94 -7.07
C VAL A 57 -0.73 6.02 -8.51
N ARG A 58 0.11 6.51 -9.42
CA ARG A 58 -0.22 6.64 -10.84
C ARG A 58 -0.50 5.26 -11.45
N VAL A 59 0.42 4.31 -11.28
CA VAL A 59 0.29 2.94 -11.80
C VAL A 59 -0.96 2.26 -11.22
N PHE A 60 -1.23 2.41 -9.93
CA PHE A 60 -2.44 1.84 -9.31
C PHE A 60 -3.73 2.39 -9.89
N LYS A 61 -3.79 3.69 -10.18
CA LYS A 61 -4.96 4.29 -10.84
C LYS A 61 -5.13 3.77 -12.26
N GLU A 62 -4.05 3.62 -13.01
CA GLU A 62 -4.08 3.05 -14.37
C GLU A 62 -4.55 1.59 -14.36
N LEU A 63 -4.06 0.78 -13.43
CA LEU A 63 -4.50 -0.61 -13.24
C LEU A 63 -5.97 -0.69 -12.81
N ALA A 64 -6.42 0.18 -11.90
CA ALA A 64 -7.82 0.25 -11.49
C ALA A 64 -8.73 0.64 -12.66
N ASN A 65 -8.33 1.64 -13.46
CA ASN A 65 -9.06 2.06 -14.67
C ASN A 65 -9.13 0.94 -15.73
N ALA A 66 -8.12 0.07 -15.78
CA ALA A 66 -8.11 -1.10 -16.66
C ALA A 66 -9.06 -2.21 -16.18
N GLY A 67 -9.50 -2.16 -14.91
CA GLY A 67 -10.38 -3.16 -14.29
C GLY A 67 -9.63 -4.19 -13.45
N CYS A 68 -8.36 -3.96 -13.08
CA CYS A 68 -7.60 -4.88 -12.24
C CYS A 68 -8.03 -4.85 -10.75
N GLY A 69 -8.76 -3.82 -10.34
CA GLY A 69 -9.09 -3.56 -8.94
C GLY A 69 -9.77 -2.21 -8.72
N THR A 70 -10.06 -1.89 -7.46
CA THR A 70 -10.61 -0.61 -7.02
C THR A 70 -9.57 0.18 -6.23
N PHE A 71 -9.18 1.35 -6.73
CA PHE A 71 -8.25 2.23 -6.04
C PHE A 71 -8.96 3.09 -4.97
N ARG A 72 -8.39 3.15 -3.77
CA ARG A 72 -8.89 3.90 -2.61
C ARG A 72 -7.87 4.93 -2.15
N ASN A 73 -8.25 6.20 -2.17
CA ASN A 73 -7.46 7.26 -1.55
C ASN A 73 -7.56 7.16 -0.03
N GLY A 74 -6.40 7.21 0.64
CA GLY A 74 -6.33 7.26 2.10
C GLY A 74 -6.91 8.56 2.67
N ARG A 75 -7.69 8.46 3.76
CA ARG A 75 -8.25 9.58 4.56
C ARG A 75 -8.39 9.12 6.01
N LYS A 76 -8.37 10.03 6.99
CA LYS A 76 -8.59 9.70 8.43
C LYS A 76 -7.73 8.54 8.95
N GLY A 77 -6.44 8.52 8.60
CA GLY A 77 -5.49 7.48 9.02
C GLY A 77 -5.48 6.21 8.15
N TYR A 78 -6.43 6.04 7.24
CA TYR A 78 -6.38 4.92 6.28
C TYR A 78 -5.31 5.15 5.22
N LYS A 79 -4.54 4.10 4.89
CA LYS A 79 -3.53 4.13 3.83
C LYS A 79 -4.20 4.21 2.44
N THR A 80 -3.53 4.89 1.51
CA THR A 80 -3.87 4.83 0.09
C THR A 80 -3.56 3.42 -0.41
N ARG A 81 -4.53 2.79 -1.06
CA ARG A 81 -4.46 1.36 -1.38
C ARG A 81 -5.28 0.99 -2.59
N ILE A 82 -5.12 -0.24 -3.05
CA ILE A 82 -5.93 -0.86 -4.09
C ILE A 82 -6.47 -2.19 -3.58
N GLU A 83 -7.74 -2.44 -3.86
CA GLU A 83 -8.42 -3.71 -3.65
C GLU A 83 -8.39 -4.47 -4.97
N TRP A 84 -7.80 -5.66 -5.01
CA TRP A 84 -7.56 -6.42 -6.23
C TRP A 84 -8.70 -7.37 -6.57
N GLU A 85 -9.04 -7.46 -7.86
CA GLU A 85 -9.96 -8.47 -8.39
C GLU A 85 -9.23 -9.72 -8.89
N TYR A 86 -7.95 -9.58 -9.22
CA TYR A 86 -7.10 -10.65 -9.76
C TYR A 86 -5.92 -10.92 -8.82
N SER A 87 -5.36 -12.13 -8.91
CA SER A 87 -4.16 -12.46 -8.16
C SER A 87 -2.97 -11.62 -8.68
N LEU A 88 -2.16 -11.09 -7.75
CA LEU A 88 -0.98 -10.30 -8.10
C LEU A 88 -0.03 -11.08 -9.02
N VAL A 89 0.21 -12.35 -8.67
CA VAL A 89 1.09 -13.25 -9.44
C VAL A 89 0.63 -13.30 -10.89
N SER A 90 -0.65 -13.58 -11.11
CA SER A 90 -1.20 -13.68 -12.47
C SER A 90 -1.15 -12.33 -13.22
N LEU A 91 -1.38 -11.20 -12.54
CA LEU A 91 -1.19 -9.88 -13.17
C LEU A 91 0.27 -9.67 -13.65
N GLY A 92 1.25 -10.10 -12.86
CA GLY A 92 2.66 -10.05 -13.22
C GLY A 92 3.02 -10.99 -14.39
N GLU A 93 2.55 -12.23 -14.35
CA GLU A 93 2.78 -13.22 -15.40
C GLU A 93 2.12 -12.81 -16.74
N VAL A 94 0.91 -12.28 -16.71
CA VAL A 94 0.23 -11.77 -17.92
C VAL A 94 0.96 -10.58 -18.52
N ALA A 95 1.45 -9.68 -17.67
CA ALA A 95 2.25 -8.53 -18.09
C ALA A 95 3.55 -8.96 -18.79
N LYS A 96 4.22 -10.01 -18.27
CA LYS A 96 5.41 -10.63 -18.87
C LYS A 96 5.12 -11.45 -20.13
N GLY A 97 3.86 -11.85 -20.32
CA GLY A 97 3.45 -12.76 -21.39
C GLY A 97 3.68 -14.24 -21.05
N GLU A 98 3.93 -14.57 -19.78
CA GLU A 98 4.06 -15.93 -19.26
C GLU A 98 2.68 -16.59 -19.06
N ALA A 99 1.65 -15.78 -18.81
CA ALA A 99 0.26 -16.21 -18.76
C ALA A 99 -0.60 -15.48 -19.81
N ALA A 100 -1.64 -16.16 -20.30
CA ALA A 100 -2.53 -15.60 -21.32
C ALA A 100 -3.67 -14.73 -20.72
N ILE A 101 -4.16 -15.07 -19.53
CA ILE A 101 -5.35 -14.47 -18.92
C ILE A 101 -5.11 -14.31 -17.41
N PRO A 102 -5.49 -13.16 -16.81
CA PRO A 102 -5.36 -12.96 -15.38
C PRO A 102 -6.37 -13.83 -14.62
N GLU A 103 -5.88 -14.51 -13.58
CA GLU A 103 -6.66 -15.34 -12.69
C GLU A 103 -7.32 -14.50 -11.60
N PRO A 104 -8.64 -14.63 -11.38
CA PRO A 104 -9.33 -13.98 -10.27
C PRO A 104 -8.68 -14.34 -8.93
N ILE A 105 -8.74 -13.43 -7.98
CA ILE A 105 -8.26 -13.74 -6.64
C ILE A 105 -9.13 -14.83 -6.00
N ASP A 106 -8.51 -15.88 -5.48
CA ASP A 106 -9.20 -16.89 -4.68
C ASP A 106 -9.37 -16.37 -3.26
N LEU A 107 -10.60 -15.93 -2.93
CA LEU A 107 -10.94 -15.41 -1.61
C LEU A 107 -10.85 -16.49 -0.51
N SER A 108 -10.95 -17.77 -0.86
CA SER A 108 -10.91 -18.89 0.10
C SER A 108 -9.49 -19.31 0.47
N ALA A 109 -8.52 -18.99 -0.39
CA ALA A 109 -7.09 -19.22 -0.20
C ALA A 109 -6.34 -17.94 0.25
N LEU A 110 -7.08 -16.89 0.61
CA LEU A 110 -6.50 -15.77 1.33
C LEU A 110 -6.04 -16.31 2.69
N GLU A 111 -4.74 -16.27 2.93
CA GLU A 111 -4.32 -16.17 4.32
C GLU A 111 -4.84 -14.82 4.83
N ASP A 112 -5.32 -14.82 6.07
CA ASP A 112 -5.62 -13.61 6.85
C ASP A 112 -4.32 -12.82 7.05
N ASP A 113 -3.77 -12.25 5.99
CA ASP A 113 -3.05 -11.00 6.08
C ASP A 113 -4.15 -9.96 6.37
N GLU A 114 -4.57 -9.87 7.64
CA GLU A 114 -5.35 -8.78 8.25
C GLU A 114 -4.58 -7.46 8.16
N ASP A 115 -4.17 -7.07 6.95
CA ASP A 115 -3.39 -5.88 6.69
C ASP A 115 -4.30 -4.65 6.49
N ASP A 116 -5.48 -4.66 7.14
CA ASP A 116 -6.35 -3.49 7.29
C ASP A 116 -7.20 -3.59 8.58
N PHE A 117 -6.58 -3.71 9.77
CA PHE A 117 -7.11 -3.06 11.00
C PHE A 117 -6.11 -2.78 12.13
N GLU A 118 -4.79 -2.73 11.88
CA GLU A 118 -3.86 -2.14 12.87
C GLU A 118 -3.57 -0.66 12.59
N ILE A 119 -4.21 0.20 13.38
CA ILE A 119 -3.48 1.36 13.89
C ILE A 119 -2.44 0.79 14.86
N THR A 120 -1.17 1.01 14.48
CA THR A 120 0.01 1.08 15.35
C THR A 120 0.51 -0.21 15.99
N SER A 121 1.40 -0.89 15.29
CA SER A 121 2.69 -1.35 15.82
C SER A 121 3.67 -1.41 14.64
N THR A 122 4.54 -0.42 14.49
CA THR A 122 5.73 -0.57 13.65
C THR A 122 6.64 -1.61 14.30
N GLU A 123 6.41 -2.89 13.99
CA GLU A 123 7.42 -3.94 14.07
C GLU A 123 8.24 -3.97 12.76
N GLU A 124 8.69 -2.80 12.33
CA GLU A 124 10.01 -2.67 11.73
C GLU A 124 10.70 -1.68 12.66
N MET A 125 11.69 -2.18 13.42
CA MET A 125 12.52 -1.34 14.29
C MET A 125 13.17 -0.26 13.42
N ASP A 126 12.54 0.92 13.39
CA ASP A 126 13.22 2.16 13.02
C ASP A 126 14.29 2.32 14.11
N GLU A 127 15.53 1.90 13.81
CA GLU A 127 16.64 1.87 14.76
C GLU A 127 16.78 3.26 15.39
N GLY A 128 16.24 3.42 16.60
CA GLY A 128 16.25 4.67 17.33
C GLY A 128 14.89 5.35 17.56
N LEU A 129 13.73 4.75 17.29
CA LEU A 129 12.41 5.27 17.73
C LEU A 129 11.74 4.38 18.79
N ILE A 130 11.18 5.00 19.83
CA ILE A 130 10.34 4.40 20.87
C ILE A 130 8.90 4.87 20.67
N THR A 131 7.95 3.93 20.66
CA THR A 131 6.51 4.24 20.56
C THR A 131 5.89 4.38 21.95
N HIS A 132 5.16 5.47 22.18
CA HIS A 132 4.44 5.76 23.42
C HIS A 132 2.93 5.87 23.15
N ALA A 133 2.13 5.11 23.90
CA ALA A 133 0.67 5.24 23.88
C ALA A 133 0.22 6.34 24.87
N PHE A 134 -0.69 7.21 24.43
CA PHE A 134 -1.25 8.32 25.20
C PHE A 134 -2.77 8.37 25.03
N GLN A 135 -3.51 8.14 26.12
CA GLN A 135 -4.97 8.24 26.11
C GLN A 135 -5.40 9.72 26.07
N LEU A 136 -5.91 10.20 24.94
CA LEU A 136 -6.38 11.59 24.84
C LEU A 136 -7.85 11.74 25.28
N ARG A 137 -8.69 10.75 24.99
CA ARG A 137 -10.12 10.70 25.36
C ARG A 137 -10.52 9.26 25.67
N PRO A 138 -11.66 8.99 26.34
CA PRO A 138 -12.08 7.61 26.65
C PRO A 138 -12.15 6.67 25.44
N ASP A 139 -12.45 7.20 24.25
CA ASP A 139 -12.56 6.48 22.98
C ASP A 139 -11.36 6.69 22.05
N MET A 140 -10.30 7.40 22.49
CA MET A 140 -9.19 7.79 21.63
C MET A 140 -7.83 7.66 22.30
N VAL A 141 -7.04 6.70 21.82
CA VAL A 141 -5.63 6.49 22.15
C VAL A 141 -4.77 7.01 21.00
N LEU A 142 -3.76 7.82 21.31
CA LEU A 142 -2.75 8.26 20.38
C LEU A 142 -1.48 7.46 20.59
N HIS A 143 -0.84 7.01 19.52
CA HIS A 143 0.49 6.43 19.57
C HIS A 143 1.48 7.42 18.96
N LEU A 144 2.49 7.80 19.74
CA LEU A 144 3.49 8.79 19.37
C LEU A 144 4.86 8.11 19.29
N GLY A 145 5.54 8.24 18.15
CA GLY A 145 6.92 7.79 17.99
C GLY A 145 7.89 8.90 18.35
N PHE A 146 8.86 8.60 19.22
CA PHE A 146 9.92 9.53 19.61
C PHE A 146 11.30 8.90 19.47
N PRO A 147 12.36 9.69 19.23
CA PRO A 147 13.74 9.20 19.31
C PRO A 147 14.02 8.51 20.64
N SER A 148 14.76 7.40 20.61
CA SER A 148 15.16 6.64 21.81
C SER A 148 16.08 7.43 22.73
N ASP A 149 16.71 8.47 22.19
CA ASP A 149 17.61 9.41 22.85
C ASP A 149 16.97 10.81 23.02
N LEU A 150 15.64 10.93 22.93
CA LEU A 150 14.92 12.20 23.08
C LEU A 150 15.33 12.90 24.37
N THR A 151 15.88 14.11 24.24
CA THR A 151 16.34 14.90 25.38
C THR A 151 15.21 15.70 26.02
N THR A 152 15.39 16.13 27.28
CA THR A 152 14.42 16.99 27.98
C THR A 152 14.12 18.28 27.20
N LYS A 153 15.14 18.89 26.59
CA LYS A 153 14.98 20.13 25.81
C LYS A 153 14.11 19.93 24.57
N GLU A 154 14.26 18.79 23.90
CA GLU A 154 13.47 18.46 22.72
C GLU A 154 12.03 18.11 23.09
N ALA A 155 11.84 17.38 24.19
CA ALA A 155 10.52 17.10 24.74
C ALA A 155 9.78 18.41 25.11
N GLU A 156 10.46 19.35 25.77
CA GLU A 156 9.91 20.67 26.09
C GLU A 156 9.56 21.47 24.82
N ARG A 157 10.43 21.46 23.81
CA ARG A 157 10.19 22.13 22.53
C ARG A 157 8.99 21.53 21.79
N LEU A 158 8.86 20.21 21.78
CA LEU A 158 7.72 19.51 21.20
C LEU A 158 6.42 19.86 21.94
N ALA A 159 6.45 19.85 23.27
CA ALA A 159 5.29 20.24 24.07
C ALA A 159 4.87 21.69 23.80
N ALA A 160 5.83 22.61 23.68
CA ALA A 160 5.56 24.00 23.32
C ALA A 160 4.95 24.13 21.92
N PHE A 161 5.43 23.36 20.95
CA PHE A 161 4.84 23.30 19.60
C PHE A 161 3.37 22.85 19.65
N ILE A 162 3.07 21.75 20.35
CA ILE A 162 1.68 21.23 20.47
C ILE A 162 0.76 22.28 21.11
N ARG A 163 1.24 23.01 22.13
CA ARG A 163 0.48 24.10 22.77
C ARG A 163 0.23 25.30 21.86
N ALA A 164 1.10 25.52 20.88
CA ALA A 164 1.02 26.66 19.96
C ALA A 164 0.17 26.36 18.72
N LEU A 165 -0.35 25.14 18.56
CA LEU A 165 -1.23 24.80 17.45
C LEU A 165 -2.54 25.58 17.55
N PRO A 166 -2.99 26.24 16.46
CA PRO A 166 -4.31 26.84 16.44
C PRO A 166 -5.36 25.73 16.38
N PHE A 167 -6.21 25.68 17.39
CA PHE A 167 -7.36 24.77 17.44
C PHE A 167 -8.64 25.59 17.28
N ASP A 168 -8.82 26.17 16.10
CA ASP A 168 -10.05 26.84 15.64
C ASP A 168 -10.22 26.63 14.12
#